data_AF-C1E1T4-F1
#
_entry.id   AF-C1E1T4-F1
#
_cell.length_a   1.000
_cell.length_b   1.000
_cell.length_c   1.000
_cell.angle_alpha   90.00
_cell.angle_beta   90.00
_cell.angle_gamma   90.00
#
_symmetry.space_group_name_H-M   'P 1'
#
loop_
_entity.id
_entity.type
_entity.pdbx_description
1 polymer ?
#
loop_
_entity_poly.entity_id
_entity_poly.type
_entity_poly.pdbx_seq_one_letter_code
_entity_poly.pdbx_strand_id
1 'polypeptide(L)'
;IRDDGSSTSNVVEFNVVAHLTVGEHLVLVGNVAELGGWKVDVGRRMTWSEGDVWKTSISIPNAEASVEFKFVRYNDNNGVLTWQEGDNYACEL
;
A
#
# COMPACT_ATOMS: atom_id res chain seq x y z
N ILE A 1 -12.49 32.67 15.37
CA ILE A 1 -11.46 31.64 15.63
C ILE A 1 -11.66 30.60 14.54
N ARG A 2 -10.72 30.47 13.61
CA ARG A 2 -10.81 29.47 12.54
C ARG A 2 -10.18 28.21 13.12
N ASP A 3 -10.96 27.14 13.25
CA ASP A 3 -10.47 25.78 13.44
C ASP A 3 -9.53 25.47 12.26
N ASP A 4 -8.22 25.65 12.46
CA ASP A 4 -7.23 24.97 11.63
C ASP A 4 -7.08 23.58 12.22
N GLY A 5 -7.98 22.68 11.82
CA GLY A 5 -7.86 21.26 12.05
C GLY A 5 -6.66 20.73 11.28
N SER A 6 -5.45 21.00 11.78
CA SER A 6 -4.24 20.38 11.28
C SER A 6 -4.30 18.89 11.63
N SER A 7 -4.93 18.12 10.75
CA SER A 7 -4.81 16.67 10.75
C SER A 7 -3.35 16.35 10.40
N THR A 8 -2.51 16.23 11.43
CA THR A 8 -1.14 15.78 11.24
C THR A 8 -1.19 14.40 10.59
N SER A 9 -0.29 14.15 9.64
CA SER A 9 -0.19 12.87 8.95
C SER A 9 1.23 12.36 9.07
N ASN A 10 1.36 11.05 9.26
CA ASN A 10 2.62 10.33 9.30
C ASN A 10 2.91 9.79 7.90
N VAL A 11 4.12 10.02 7.38
CA VAL A 11 4.55 9.39 6.13
C VAL A 11 5.10 8.01 6.46
N VAL A 12 4.41 6.99 5.98
CA VAL A 12 4.81 5.59 6.12
C VAL A 12 5.43 5.12 4.81
N GLU A 13 6.63 4.53 4.91
CA GLU A 13 7.33 3.97 3.77
C GLU A 13 7.26 2.43 3.81
N PHE A 14 6.76 1.85 2.73
CA PHE A 14 6.64 0.41 2.56
C PHE A 14 7.72 -0.07 1.60
N ASN A 15 8.52 -1.03 2.06
CA ASN A 15 9.59 -1.66 1.30
C ASN A 15 9.42 -3.18 1.40
N VAL A 16 9.37 -3.87 0.26
CA VAL A 16 9.29 -5.34 0.22
C VAL A 16 10.15 -5.89 -0.90
N VAL A 17 10.86 -6.98 -0.63
CA VAL A 17 11.58 -7.73 -1.68
C VAL A 17 10.62 -8.73 -2.30
N ALA A 18 10.39 -8.65 -3.60
CA ALA A 18 9.51 -9.57 -4.31
C ALA A 18 9.97 -9.78 -5.76
N HIS A 19 10.26 -11.03 -6.11
CA HIS A 19 10.60 -11.40 -7.48
C HIS A 19 9.30 -11.56 -8.28
N LEU A 20 9.08 -10.70 -9.28
CA LEU A 20 7.90 -10.74 -10.14
C LEU A 20 8.26 -11.10 -11.59
N THR A 21 7.28 -11.56 -12.35
CA THR A 21 7.45 -11.78 -13.80
C THR A 21 7.41 -10.43 -14.54
N VAL A 22 8.05 -10.35 -15.71
CA VAL A 22 7.97 -9.16 -16.58
C VAL A 22 6.51 -8.81 -16.88
N GLY A 23 6.14 -7.54 -16.63
CA GLY A 23 4.78 -7.03 -16.82
C GLY A 23 3.88 -7.15 -15.57
N GLU A 24 4.34 -7.80 -14.51
CA GLU A 24 3.69 -7.77 -13.20
C GLU A 24 4.22 -6.59 -12.37
N HIS A 25 3.37 -6.09 -11.48
CA HIS A 25 3.74 -5.12 -10.47
C HIS A 25 3.04 -5.41 -9.14
N LEU A 26 3.56 -4.82 -8.06
CA LEU A 26 2.92 -4.87 -6.76
C LEU A 26 2.01 -3.67 -6.54
N VAL A 27 0.83 -3.94 -6.00
CA VAL A 27 -0.12 -2.96 -5.50
C VAL A 27 -0.29 -3.20 -4.01
N LEU A 28 -0.13 -2.13 -3.23
CA LEU A 28 -0.40 -2.12 -1.80
C LEU A 28 -1.86 -1.69 -1.57
N VAL A 29 -2.62 -2.52 -0.87
CA VAL A 29 -4.01 -2.23 -0.48
C VAL A 29 -4.17 -2.40 1.02
N GLY A 30 -5.19 -1.78 1.60
CA GLY A 30 -5.37 -1.78 3.04
C GLY A 30 -6.69 -1.19 3.50
N ASN A 31 -6.90 -1.14 4.81
CA ASN A 31 -8.16 -0.69 5.42
C ASN A 31 -8.41 0.82 5.25
N VAL A 32 -7.36 1.64 5.24
CA VAL A 32 -7.46 3.10 5.16
C VAL A 32 -7.77 3.58 3.73
N ALA A 33 -8.34 4.78 3.62
CA ALA A 33 -8.74 5.37 2.34
C ALA A 33 -7.54 5.61 1.41
N GLU A 34 -6.39 5.97 1.98
CA GLU A 34 -5.13 6.20 1.29
C GLU A 34 -4.55 4.91 0.67
N LEU A 35 -5.01 3.75 1.15
CA LEU A 35 -4.72 2.41 0.65
C LEU A 35 -5.90 1.78 -0.12
N GLY A 36 -6.92 2.58 -0.43
CA GLY A 36 -8.03 2.16 -1.28
C GLY A 36 -9.13 1.34 -0.59
N GLY A 37 -9.08 1.15 0.73
CA GLY A 37 -10.12 0.41 1.47
C GLY A 37 -10.36 -1.01 0.93
N TRP A 38 -9.28 -1.78 0.77
CA TRP A 38 -9.24 -3.14 0.21
C TRP A 38 -9.63 -3.26 -1.27
N LYS A 39 -9.69 -2.16 -2.01
CA LYS A 39 -9.94 -2.16 -3.46
C LYS A 39 -8.64 -1.99 -4.24
N VAL A 40 -8.28 -3.00 -5.04
CA VAL A 40 -7.02 -3.01 -5.80
C VAL A 40 -6.94 -1.89 -6.84
N ASP A 41 -8.06 -1.56 -7.47
CA ASP A 41 -8.12 -0.50 -8.50
C ASP A 41 -7.77 0.90 -7.94
N VAL A 42 -7.95 1.07 -6.64
CA VAL A 42 -7.68 2.32 -5.91
C VAL A 42 -6.44 2.17 -5.00
N GLY A 43 -5.80 1.00 -5.04
CA GLY A 43 -4.62 0.68 -4.26
C GLY A 43 -3.39 1.43 -4.75
N ARG A 44 -2.37 1.47 -3.90
CA ARG A 44 -1.13 2.18 -4.21
C ARG A 44 -0.18 1.26 -4.98
N ARG A 45 0.06 1.57 -6.24
CA ARG A 45 1.12 0.92 -7.03
C ARG A 45 2.49 1.18 -6.39
N MET A 46 3.29 0.11 -6.27
CA MET A 46 4.66 0.17 -5.81
C MET A 46 5.61 0.34 -6.99
N THR A 47 6.74 1.00 -6.74
CA THR A 47 7.80 1.21 -7.73
C THR A 47 8.90 0.18 -7.50
N TRP A 48 9.28 -0.55 -8.53
CA TRP A 48 10.43 -1.45 -8.49
C TRP A 48 11.74 -0.65 -8.41
N SER A 49 12.70 -1.18 -7.67
CA SER A 49 14.07 -0.68 -7.58
C SER A 49 15.06 -1.84 -7.58
N GLU A 50 16.35 -1.53 -7.75
CA GLU A 50 17.42 -2.52 -7.84
C GLU A 50 17.37 -3.55 -6.70
N GLY A 51 17.59 -4.83 -7.04
CA GLY A 51 17.52 -5.95 -6.09
C GLY A 51 16.10 -6.47 -5.81
N ASP A 52 15.14 -6.24 -6.73
CA ASP A 52 13.74 -6.66 -6.59
C ASP A 52 13.05 -6.05 -5.37
N VAL A 53 13.49 -4.85 -5.00
CA VAL A 53 12.91 -4.09 -3.89
C VAL A 53 11.80 -3.20 -4.43
N TRP A 54 10.57 -3.47 -4.01
CA TRP A 54 9.40 -2.66 -4.31
C TRP A 54 9.14 -1.67 -3.21
N LYS A 55 8.94 -0.40 -3.58
CA LYS A 55 8.83 0.71 -2.64
C LYS A 55 7.60 1.58 -2.91
N THR A 56 6.98 2.07 -1.85
CA THR A 56 5.99 3.15 -1.94
C THR A 56 5.90 3.90 -0.63
N SER A 57 5.45 5.15 -0.68
CA SER A 57 5.23 5.97 0.51
C SER A 57 3.83 6.57 0.49
N ILE A 58 3.21 6.60 1.66
CA ILE A 58 1.83 7.05 1.85
C ILE A 58 1.78 7.93 3.09
N SER A 59 1.12 9.07 2.95
CA SER A 59 0.84 9.96 4.07
C SER A 59 -0.48 9.52 4.69
N ILE A 60 -0.45 8.97 5.90
CA ILE A 60 -1.62 8.46 6.59
C ILE A 60 -1.98 9.43 7.74
N PRO A 61 -3.23 9.89 7.84
CA PRO A 61 -3.66 10.77 8.93
C PRO A 61 -3.43 10.12 10.29
N ASN A 62 -2.92 10.88 11.26
CA ASN A 62 -2.66 10.40 12.63
C ASN A 62 -3.96 10.06 13.39
N ALA A 63 -5.13 10.35 12.80
CA ALA A 63 -6.42 9.89 13.32
C ALA A 63 -6.58 8.37 13.17
N GLU A 64 -5.85 7.74 12.24
CA GLU A 64 -5.83 6.30 12.06
C GLU A 64 -4.88 5.68 13.10
N ALA A 65 -5.43 4.90 14.03
CA ALA A 65 -4.63 4.25 15.09
C ALA A 65 -3.84 3.03 14.58
N SER A 66 -4.36 2.36 13.56
CA SER A 66 -3.78 1.14 13.02
C SER A 66 -4.07 1.00 11.53
N VAL A 67 -3.06 0.58 10.77
CA VAL A 67 -3.16 0.33 9.34
C VAL A 67 -2.96 -1.15 9.10
N GLU A 68 -3.97 -1.78 8.51
CA GLU A 68 -3.85 -3.10 7.92
C GLU A 68 -3.59 -2.99 6.43
N PHE A 69 -2.66 -3.79 5.94
CA PHE A 69 -2.30 -3.77 4.53
C PHE A 69 -1.90 -5.14 4.01
N LYS A 70 -1.93 -5.26 2.68
CA LYS A 70 -1.57 -6.46 1.96
C LYS A 70 -1.00 -6.13 0.59
N PHE A 71 -0.07 -6.95 0.14
CA PHE A 71 0.50 -6.84 -1.19
C PHE A 71 -0.32 -7.66 -2.18
N VAL A 72 -0.61 -7.08 -3.34
CA VAL A 72 -1.35 -7.72 -4.42
C VAL A 72 -0.49 -7.69 -5.66
N ARG A 73 -0.26 -8.86 -6.25
CA ARG A 73 0.35 -8.98 -7.57
C ARG A 73 -0.69 -8.65 -8.61
N TYR A 74 -0.37 -7.68 -9.45
CA TYR A 74 -1.23 -7.20 -10.51
C TYR A 74 -0.48 -7.22 -11.83
N ASN A 75 -1.18 -7.49 -12.93
CA ASN A 75 -0.66 -7.43 -14.28
C ASN A 75 -1.59 -6.56 -15.13
N ASP A 76 -1.05 -5.61 -15.89
CA ASP A 76 -1.88 -4.66 -16.65
C ASP A 76 -2.78 -5.31 -17.70
N ASN A 77 -2.43 -6.51 -18.18
CA ASN A 77 -3.24 -7.26 -19.15
C ASN A 77 -4.27 -8.19 -18.48
N ASN A 78 -3.96 -8.74 -17.31
CA ASN A 78 -4.75 -9.80 -16.67
C ASN A 78 -5.49 -9.32 -15.41
N GLY A 79 -5.20 -8.12 -14.90
CA GLY A 79 -5.74 -7.59 -13.66
C GLY A 79 -5.06 -8.18 -12.42
N VAL A 80 -5.85 -8.39 -11.36
CA VAL A 80 -5.41 -9.00 -10.10
C VAL A 80 -5.01 -10.45 -10.35
N LEU A 81 -3.74 -10.77 -10.11
CA LEU A 81 -3.23 -12.14 -10.24
C LEU A 81 -3.38 -12.91 -8.93
N THR A 82 -2.81 -12.36 -7.86
CA THR A 82 -2.87 -12.99 -6.54
C THR A 82 -2.74 -11.96 -5.44
N TRP A 83 -3.40 -12.25 -4.33
CA TRP A 83 -3.17 -11.57 -3.07
C TRP A 83 -2.03 -12.28 -2.35
N GLN A 84 -1.28 -11.54 -1.55
CA GLN A 84 -0.28 -12.15 -0.68
C GLN A 84 -0.91 -13.28 0.16
N GLU A 85 -0.17 -14.36 0.36
CA GLU A 85 -0.65 -15.45 1.20
C GLU A 85 -0.56 -15.11 2.69
N GLY A 86 -1.42 -15.73 3.50
CA GLY A 86 -1.47 -15.51 4.94
C GLY A 86 -2.30 -14.31 5.39
N ASP A 87 -2.11 -13.94 6.65
CA ASP A 87 -2.85 -12.86 7.31
C ASP A 87 -2.45 -11.48 6.78
N ASN A 88 -3.29 -10.48 7.06
CA ASN A 88 -2.97 -9.09 6.76
C ASN A 88 -1.80 -8.64 7.64
N TYR A 89 -0.90 -7.82 7.10
CA TYR A 89 0.05 -7.11 7.94
C TYR A 89 -0.67 -5.97 8.65
N ALA A 90 -0.30 -5.72 9.90
CA ALA A 90 -0.78 -4.59 10.68
C ALA A 90 0.41 -3.75 11.17
N CYS A 91 0.25 -2.43 11.13
CA CYS A 91 1.18 -1.47 11.72
C CYS A 91 0.39 -0.47 12.56
N GLU A 92 0.86 -0.21 13.78
CA GLU A 92 0.38 0.91 14.59
C GLU A 92 1.14 2.18 14.17
N LEU A 93 0.45 3.33 14.17
CA LEU A 93 0.97 4.62 13.67
C LEU A 93 1.37 5.59 14.77
#